data_AF-A0A956KIW1-F1
#
_entry.id   AF-A0A956KIW1-F1
#
_cell.length_a   1.000
_cell.length_b   1.000
_cell.length_c   1.000
_cell.angle_alpha   90.00
_cell.angle_beta   90.00
_cell.angle_gamma   90.00
#
_symmetry.space_group_name_H-M   'P 1'
#
loop_
_entity.id
_entity.type
_entity.pdbx_description
1 polymer ?
#
loop_
_entity_poly.entity_id
_entity_poly.type
_entity_poly.pdbx_seq_one_letter_code
_entity_poly.pdbx_strand_id
1 'polypeptide(L)'
;MPAVLKVFAWIFLALAAMSLMCTPLAFADGKGDVAVTFVVFSGVLAIPGIALMMAGRKLQRRDHTQQMMVAFVRTRDAFTVEELAVHLGCAPGEAQILLNQDIARYRLPLVVHQASRRYLRLDRLQNPAQIASHCQSCGAAIGQQIVFAGEQLRCSHCGSEVQTHAPAPVEQQWQPPPQAGHWAQAPWSQPGPAPGNWSQPGQQQPGPGNWRPPGT
;
A
#
# COMPACT_ATOMS: atom_id res chain seq x y z
N MET A 1 5.94 -17.87 1.00
CA MET A 1 6.51 -18.46 -0.23
C MET A 1 7.70 -17.71 -0.87
N PRO A 2 7.86 -16.36 -0.82
CA PRO A 2 8.96 -15.71 -1.55
C PRO A 2 10.35 -15.97 -0.96
N ALA A 3 10.46 -16.29 0.33
CA ALA A 3 11.75 -16.60 0.98
C ALA A 3 12.40 -17.86 0.41
N VAL A 4 11.63 -18.93 0.20
CA VAL A 4 12.12 -20.22 -0.32
C VAL A 4 12.65 -20.07 -1.74
N LEU A 5 11.91 -19.36 -2.60
CA LEU A 5 12.29 -19.12 -3.99
C LEU A 5 13.57 -18.27 -4.09
N LYS A 6 13.75 -17.31 -3.17
CA LYS A 6 14.99 -16.53 -3.04
C LYS A 6 16.17 -17.41 -2.63
N VAL A 7 15.98 -18.34 -1.67
CA VAL A 7 17.05 -19.27 -1.25
C VAL A 7 17.48 -20.17 -2.41
N PHE A 8 16.52 -20.76 -3.14
CA PHE A 8 16.85 -21.58 -4.31
C PHE A 8 17.59 -20.78 -5.39
N ALA A 9 17.12 -19.57 -5.73
CA ALA A 9 17.78 -18.71 -6.71
C ALA A 9 19.24 -18.41 -6.30
N TRP A 10 19.50 -18.14 -5.02
CA TRP A 10 20.85 -17.94 -4.50
C TRP A 10 21.72 -19.20 -4.59
N ILE A 11 21.17 -20.37 -4.29
CA ILE A 11 21.90 -21.65 -4.41
C ILE A 11 22.29 -21.91 -5.86
N PHE A 12 21.36 -21.77 -6.81
CA PHE A 12 21.65 -21.97 -8.24
C PHE A 12 22.72 -20.99 -8.75
N LEU A 13 22.61 -19.72 -8.36
CA LEU A 13 23.54 -18.69 -8.80
C LEU A 13 24.93 -18.84 -8.14
N ALA A 14 24.99 -19.30 -6.89
CA ALA A 14 26.25 -19.63 -6.21
C ALA A 14 26.94 -20.85 -6.84
N LEU A 15 26.20 -21.91 -7.15
CA LEU A 15 26.74 -23.09 -7.86
C LEU A 15 27.25 -22.73 -9.25
N ALA A 16 26.49 -21.91 -10.00
CA ALA A 16 26.93 -21.40 -11.30
C ALA A 16 28.20 -20.55 -11.19
N ALA A 17 28.28 -19.65 -10.20
CA ALA A 17 29.47 -18.82 -9.97
C ALA A 17 30.70 -19.66 -9.59
N MET A 18 30.53 -20.67 -8.73
CA MET A 18 31.60 -21.60 -8.35
C MET A 18 32.13 -22.38 -9.57
N SER A 19 31.23 -22.90 -10.42
CA SER A 19 31.65 -23.58 -11.67
C SER A 19 32.39 -22.65 -12.63
N LEU A 20 31.98 -21.39 -12.73
CA LEU A 20 32.65 -20.39 -13.55
C LEU A 20 34.05 -20.07 -13.01
N MET A 21 34.19 -19.98 -11.68
CA MET A 21 35.48 -19.72 -11.02
C MET A 21 36.50 -20.87 -11.22
N CYS A 22 36.03 -22.11 -11.37
CA CYS A 22 36.88 -23.27 -11.67
C CYS A 22 37.31 -23.36 -13.15
N THR A 23 36.61 -22.67 -14.05
CA THR A 23 36.87 -22.72 -15.50
C THR A 23 38.31 -22.31 -15.90
N PRO A 24 38.89 -21.20 -15.40
CA PRO A 24 40.29 -20.84 -15.74
C PRO A 24 41.32 -21.87 -15.26
N LEU A 25 41.04 -22.56 -14.14
CA LEU A 25 41.92 -23.61 -13.62
C LEU A 25 41.98 -24.80 -14.61
N ALA A 26 40.84 -25.18 -15.18
CA ALA A 26 40.77 -26.24 -16.18
C ALA A 26 41.48 -25.88 -17.50
N PHE A 27 41.45 -24.61 -17.88
CA PHE A 27 42.22 -24.11 -19.03
C PHE A 27 43.73 -24.15 -18.78
N ALA A 28 44.19 -23.84 -17.57
CA ALA A 28 45.61 -23.89 -17.20
C ALA A 28 46.20 -25.32 -17.31
N ASP A 29 45.39 -26.34 -17.02
CA ASP A 29 45.77 -27.76 -17.12
C ASP A 29 45.75 -28.33 -18.55
N GLY A 30 45.42 -27.52 -19.56
CA GLY A 30 45.30 -27.98 -20.96
C GLY A 30 44.09 -28.88 -21.23
N LYS A 31 43.14 -28.98 -20.29
CA LYS A 31 41.93 -29.80 -20.40
C LYS A 31 40.76 -28.98 -20.95
N GLY A 32 40.87 -28.56 -22.21
CA GLY A 32 39.87 -27.72 -22.87
C GLY A 32 38.44 -28.29 -22.84
N ASP A 33 38.28 -29.61 -22.99
CA ASP A 33 36.96 -30.27 -22.98
C ASP A 33 36.26 -30.12 -21.61
N VAL A 34 37.01 -30.30 -20.51
CA VAL A 34 36.50 -30.13 -19.15
C VAL A 34 36.10 -28.67 -18.90
N ALA A 35 36.89 -27.71 -19.39
CA ALA A 35 36.55 -26.29 -19.29
C ALA A 35 35.22 -25.96 -19.99
N VAL A 36 34.98 -26.53 -21.19
CA VAL A 36 33.71 -26.36 -21.91
C VAL A 36 32.53 -26.93 -21.11
N THR A 37 32.68 -28.11 -20.48
CA THR A 37 31.60 -28.68 -19.65
C THR A 37 31.25 -27.79 -18.46
N PHE A 38 32.23 -27.17 -17.79
CA PHE A 38 31.98 -26.23 -16.69
C PHE A 38 31.24 -24.98 -17.15
N VAL A 39 31.59 -24.45 -18.33
CA VAL A 39 30.90 -23.28 -18.91
C VAL A 39 29.44 -23.62 -19.25
N VAL A 40 29.20 -24.76 -19.91
CA VAL A 40 27.85 -25.20 -20.26
C VAL A 40 27.02 -25.46 -19.00
N PHE A 41 27.59 -26.16 -18.02
CA PHE A 41 26.92 -26.43 -16.74
C PHE A 41 26.60 -25.14 -15.98
N SER A 42 27.53 -24.19 -15.93
CA SER A 42 27.30 -22.86 -15.35
C SER A 42 26.12 -22.15 -16.02
N GLY A 43 26.07 -22.16 -17.35
CA GLY A 43 24.96 -21.55 -18.10
C GLY A 43 23.60 -22.19 -17.78
N VAL A 44 23.54 -23.53 -17.73
CA VAL A 44 22.31 -24.28 -17.42
C VAL A 44 21.80 -23.97 -16.01
N LEU A 45 22.68 -23.70 -15.04
CA LEU A 45 22.28 -23.31 -13.69
C LEU A 45 22.00 -21.81 -13.54
N ALA A 46 22.76 -20.97 -14.24
CA ALA A 46 22.63 -19.51 -14.16
C ALA A 46 21.30 -19.00 -14.72
N ILE A 47 20.85 -19.52 -15.87
CA ILE A 47 19.61 -19.10 -16.52
C ILE A 47 18.38 -19.25 -15.59
N PRO A 48 18.08 -20.43 -15.01
CA PRO A 48 16.94 -20.58 -14.10
C PRO A 48 17.14 -19.79 -12.80
N GLY A 49 18.38 -19.66 -12.29
CA GLY A 49 18.68 -18.85 -11.12
C GLY A 49 18.32 -17.37 -11.32
N ILE A 50 18.72 -16.78 -12.44
CA ILE A 50 18.40 -15.39 -12.80
C ILE A 50 16.89 -15.24 -13.03
N ALA A 51 16.27 -16.16 -13.78
CA ALA A 51 14.84 -16.12 -14.06
C ALA A 51 14.00 -16.15 -12.78
N LEU A 52 14.35 -17.03 -11.82
CA LEU A 52 13.70 -17.11 -10.51
C LEU A 52 13.89 -15.82 -9.70
N MET A 53 15.08 -15.22 -9.74
CA MET A 53 15.36 -13.95 -9.05
C MET A 53 14.53 -12.80 -9.61
N MET A 54 14.40 -12.70 -10.95
CA MET A 54 13.57 -11.69 -11.59
C MET A 54 12.08 -11.89 -11.29
N ALA A 55 11.60 -13.14 -11.35
CA ALA A 55 10.23 -13.49 -10.99
C ALA A 55 9.92 -13.15 -9.51
N GLY A 56 10.84 -13.47 -8.60
CA GLY A 56 10.73 -13.15 -7.19
C GLY A 56 10.64 -11.64 -6.93
N ARG A 57 11.51 -10.84 -7.56
CA ARG A 57 11.45 -9.37 -7.47
C ARG A 57 10.14 -8.81 -8.01
N LYS A 58 9.65 -9.35 -9.14
CA LYS A 58 8.37 -8.95 -9.73
C LYS A 58 7.20 -9.26 -8.79
N LEU A 59 7.20 -10.43 -8.17
CA LEU A 59 6.17 -10.81 -7.20
C LEU A 59 6.19 -9.89 -5.97
N GLN A 60 7.37 -9.61 -5.42
CA GLN A 60 7.51 -8.68 -4.28
C GLN A 60 6.99 -7.28 -4.58
N ARG A 61 7.24 -6.76 -5.79
CA ARG A 61 6.68 -5.45 -6.20
C ARG A 61 5.16 -5.49 -6.22
N ARG A 62 4.56 -6.58 -6.74
CA ARG A 62 3.09 -6.75 -6.76
C ARG A 62 2.53 -6.83 -5.35
N ASP A 63 3.15 -7.59 -4.46
CA ASP A 63 2.72 -7.70 -3.06
C ASP A 63 2.77 -6.32 -2.37
N HIS A 64 3.84 -5.55 -2.59
CA HIS A 64 3.95 -4.20 -2.02
C HIS A 64 2.87 -3.25 -2.57
N THR A 65 2.63 -3.25 -3.89
CA THR A 65 1.55 -2.46 -4.50
C THR A 65 0.19 -2.86 -3.94
N GLN A 66 -0.07 -4.16 -3.77
CA GLN A 66 -1.32 -4.65 -3.19
C GLN A 66 -1.47 -4.22 -1.72
N GLN A 67 -0.40 -4.29 -0.92
CA GLN A 67 -0.43 -3.82 0.46
C GLN A 67 -0.74 -2.32 0.55
N MET A 68 -0.12 -1.49 -0.29
CA MET A 68 -0.41 -0.06 -0.36
C MET A 68 -1.88 0.20 -0.76
N MET A 69 -2.38 -0.52 -1.76
CA MET A 69 -3.77 -0.38 -2.19
C MET A 69 -4.75 -0.79 -1.09
N VAL A 70 -4.52 -1.93 -0.41
CA VAL A 70 -5.39 -2.38 0.70
C VAL A 70 -5.34 -1.38 1.86
N ALA A 71 -4.17 -0.84 2.19
CA ALA A 71 -4.04 0.19 3.22
C ALA A 71 -4.83 1.45 2.84
N PHE A 72 -4.71 1.90 1.60
CA PHE A 72 -5.45 3.07 1.08
C PHE A 72 -6.97 2.87 1.11
N VAL A 73 -7.45 1.72 0.63
CA VAL A 73 -8.88 1.39 0.64
C VAL A 73 -9.40 1.30 2.08
N ARG A 74 -8.59 0.82 3.03
CA ARG A 74 -9.02 0.73 4.44
C ARG A 74 -9.09 2.09 5.14
N THR A 75 -8.24 3.04 4.77
CA THR A 75 -8.15 4.36 5.42
C THR A 75 -9.14 5.38 4.86
N ARG A 76 -9.61 5.22 3.62
CA ARG A 76 -10.61 6.11 3.01
C ARG A 76 -11.98 5.46 2.90
N ASP A 77 -13.02 6.20 3.29
CA ASP A 77 -14.41 5.75 3.17
C ASP A 77 -14.93 5.88 1.72
N ALA A 78 -14.45 6.89 1.00
CA ALA A 78 -14.71 7.11 -0.42
C ALA A 78 -13.44 7.60 -1.13
N PHE A 79 -13.25 7.20 -2.39
CA PHE A 79 -12.13 7.66 -3.22
C PHE A 79 -12.46 7.59 -4.71
N THR A 80 -11.73 8.36 -5.53
CA THR A 80 -11.79 8.26 -7.00
C THR A 80 -10.63 7.43 -7.53
N VAL A 81 -10.73 6.99 -8.79
CA VAL A 81 -9.67 6.20 -9.44
C VAL A 81 -8.40 7.02 -9.61
N GLU A 82 -8.55 8.33 -9.86
CA GLU A 82 -7.45 9.28 -10.03
C GLU A 82 -6.67 9.44 -8.72
N GLU A 83 -7.37 9.57 -7.59
CA GLU A 83 -6.72 9.63 -6.27
C GLU A 83 -5.95 8.35 -5.96
N LEU A 84 -6.54 7.19 -6.28
CA LEU A 84 -5.88 5.90 -6.12
C LEU A 84 -4.63 5.80 -7.03
N ALA A 85 -4.73 6.26 -8.27
CA ALA A 85 -3.64 6.25 -9.24
C ALA A 85 -2.47 7.14 -8.80
N VAL A 86 -2.76 8.35 -8.29
CA VAL A 86 -1.76 9.25 -7.71
C VAL A 86 -1.09 8.61 -6.49
N HIS A 87 -1.84 7.93 -5.63
CA HIS A 87 -1.28 7.25 -4.45
C HIS A 87 -0.38 6.06 -4.82
N LEU A 88 -0.75 5.30 -5.85
CA LEU A 88 0.04 4.16 -6.34
C LEU A 88 1.19 4.56 -7.27
N GLY A 89 1.19 5.79 -7.77
CA GLY A 89 2.17 6.28 -8.74
C GLY A 89 2.04 5.62 -10.12
N CYS A 90 0.82 5.28 -10.55
CA CYS A 90 0.54 4.63 -11.84
C CYS A 90 -0.52 5.38 -12.65
N ALA A 91 -0.74 4.96 -13.90
CA ALA A 91 -1.77 5.54 -14.75
C ALA A 91 -3.19 5.17 -14.24
N PRO A 92 -4.21 6.03 -14.42
CA PRO A 92 -5.56 5.77 -13.90
C PRO A 92 -6.21 4.51 -14.47
N GLY A 93 -5.94 4.18 -15.75
CA GLY A 93 -6.42 2.94 -16.35
C GLY A 93 -5.79 1.69 -15.71
N GLU A 94 -4.52 1.75 -15.34
CA GLU A 94 -3.83 0.65 -14.65
C GLU A 94 -4.35 0.49 -13.22
N ALA A 95 -4.53 1.59 -12.49
CA ALA A 95 -5.13 1.59 -11.15
C ALA A 95 -6.53 0.97 -11.17
N GLN A 96 -7.35 1.29 -12.17
CA GLN A 96 -8.70 0.72 -12.34
C GLN A 96 -8.66 -0.79 -12.58
N ILE A 97 -7.72 -1.29 -13.38
CA ILE A 97 -7.55 -2.73 -13.64
C ILE A 97 -7.13 -3.44 -12.36
N LEU A 98 -6.15 -2.90 -11.63
CA LEU A 98 -5.68 -3.46 -10.37
C LEU A 98 -6.80 -3.48 -9.32
N LEU A 99 -7.57 -2.40 -9.21
CA LEU A 99 -8.70 -2.31 -8.30
C LEU A 99 -9.77 -3.35 -8.64
N ASN A 100 -10.17 -3.49 -9.91
CA ASN A 100 -11.16 -4.48 -10.34
C ASN A 100 -10.67 -5.91 -10.09
N GLN A 101 -9.38 -6.17 -10.32
CA GLN A 101 -8.78 -7.48 -10.06
C GLN A 101 -8.85 -7.83 -8.57
N ASP A 102 -8.56 -6.87 -7.68
CA ASP A 102 -8.60 -7.10 -6.24
C ASP A 102 -10.04 -7.14 -5.69
N ILE A 103 -10.98 -6.39 -6.27
CA ILE A 103 -12.42 -6.54 -5.98
C ILE A 103 -12.87 -7.98 -6.29
N ALA A 104 -12.52 -8.50 -7.46
CA ALA A 104 -12.86 -9.86 -7.86
C ALA A 104 -12.17 -10.92 -6.99
N ARG A 105 -10.89 -10.71 -6.63
CA ARG A 105 -10.09 -11.67 -5.87
C ARG A 105 -10.45 -11.73 -4.39
N TYR A 106 -10.59 -10.57 -3.75
CA TYR A 106 -10.76 -10.47 -2.29
C TYR A 106 -12.19 -10.19 -1.86
N ARG A 107 -13.13 -10.07 -2.81
CA ARG A 107 -14.53 -9.68 -2.56
C ARG A 107 -14.61 -8.41 -1.71
N LEU A 108 -13.79 -7.41 -2.06
CA LEU A 108 -13.79 -6.13 -1.36
C LEU A 108 -15.21 -5.54 -1.42
N PRO A 109 -15.80 -5.18 -0.26
CA PRO A 109 -17.14 -4.64 -0.20
C PRO A 109 -17.11 -3.18 -0.69
N LEU A 110 -17.00 -2.97 -2.00
CA LEU A 110 -16.97 -1.65 -2.65
C LEU A 110 -18.18 -1.50 -3.60
N VAL A 111 -18.88 -0.36 -3.54
CA VAL A 111 -19.90 0.06 -4.52
C VAL A 111 -19.40 1.28 -5.27
N VAL A 112 -19.73 1.35 -6.56
CA VAL A 112 -19.51 2.55 -7.38
C VAL A 112 -20.75 3.43 -7.32
N HIS A 113 -20.57 4.67 -6.85
CA HIS A 113 -21.61 5.69 -6.98
C HIS A 113 -21.56 6.31 -8.38
N GLN A 114 -22.60 6.10 -9.18
CA GLN A 114 -22.56 6.45 -10.61
C GLN A 114 -22.45 7.96 -10.85
N ALA A 115 -23.14 8.79 -10.06
CA ALA A 115 -23.16 10.23 -10.28
C ALA A 115 -21.82 10.91 -9.98
N SER A 116 -21.11 10.45 -8.94
CA SER A 116 -19.80 11.01 -8.55
C SER A 116 -18.60 10.20 -9.06
N ARG A 117 -18.85 9.03 -9.68
CA ARG A 117 -17.82 8.06 -10.11
C ARG A 117 -16.85 7.66 -8.99
N ARG A 118 -17.30 7.71 -7.73
CA ARG A 118 -16.49 7.35 -6.56
C ARG A 118 -16.75 5.91 -6.12
N TYR A 119 -15.70 5.25 -5.66
CA TYR A 119 -15.80 3.96 -4.98
C TYR A 119 -16.03 4.21 -3.49
N LEU A 120 -17.00 3.51 -2.91
CA LEU A 120 -17.39 3.62 -1.51
C LEU A 120 -17.42 2.24 -0.86
N ARG A 121 -17.03 2.16 0.42
CA ARG A 121 -17.06 0.90 1.17
C ARG A 121 -18.46 0.56 1.70
N LEU A 122 -18.99 -0.63 1.39
CA LEU A 122 -20.29 -1.08 1.92
C LEU A 122 -20.28 -1.18 3.44
N ASP A 123 -19.17 -1.57 4.08
CA ASP A 123 -19.11 -1.70 5.55
C ASP A 123 -19.48 -0.39 6.27
N ARG A 124 -19.19 0.75 5.62
CA ARG A 124 -19.53 2.09 6.12
C ARG A 124 -20.95 2.50 5.76
N LEU A 125 -21.47 2.00 4.65
CA LEU A 125 -22.88 2.16 4.24
C LEU A 125 -23.83 1.31 5.10
N GLN A 126 -23.35 0.18 5.64
CA GLN A 126 -24.12 -0.72 6.52
C GLN A 126 -24.20 -0.23 7.97
N ASN A 127 -23.21 0.53 8.45
CA ASN A 127 -23.46 1.43 9.57
C ASN A 127 -24.53 2.41 9.09
N PRO A 128 -25.64 2.61 9.82
CA PRO A 128 -26.90 3.12 9.29
C PRO A 128 -26.71 4.43 8.52
N ALA A 129 -26.37 4.30 7.25
CA ALA A 129 -26.42 5.37 6.28
C ALA A 129 -27.90 5.69 6.20
N GLN A 130 -28.22 6.93 6.55
CA GLN A 130 -29.58 7.23 6.92
C GLN A 130 -30.42 7.35 5.68
N ILE A 131 -31.23 6.33 5.45
CA ILE A 131 -32.17 6.29 4.36
C ILE A 131 -33.34 7.19 4.78
N ALA A 132 -33.34 8.44 4.30
CA ALA A 132 -34.51 9.31 4.41
C ALA A 132 -35.55 8.85 3.38
N SER A 133 -36.51 8.03 3.79
CA SER A 133 -37.57 7.55 2.89
C SER A 133 -38.57 8.64 2.51
N HIS A 134 -38.78 9.63 3.38
CA HIS A 134 -39.79 10.68 3.24
C HIS A 134 -39.27 12.07 3.59
N CYS A 135 -39.79 13.08 2.89
CA CYS A 135 -39.57 14.48 3.23
C CYS A 135 -40.32 14.83 4.53
N GLN A 136 -39.62 15.39 5.52
CA GLN A 136 -40.27 15.82 6.77
C GLN A 136 -41.19 17.04 6.59
N SER A 137 -40.99 17.85 5.54
CA SER A 137 -41.80 19.05 5.32
C SER A 137 -43.09 18.76 4.55
N CYS A 138 -43.06 17.91 3.51
CA CYS A 138 -44.21 17.67 2.63
C CYS A 138 -44.70 16.22 2.60
N GLY A 139 -44.00 15.29 3.26
CA GLY A 139 -44.35 13.86 3.27
C GLY A 139 -44.05 13.10 1.97
N ALA A 140 -43.56 13.76 0.92
CA ALA A 140 -43.24 13.11 -0.35
C ALA A 140 -42.16 12.03 -0.19
N ALA A 141 -42.32 10.91 -0.89
CA ALA A 141 -41.30 9.86 -0.96
C ALA A 141 -40.11 10.33 -1.83
N ILE A 142 -38.89 10.28 -1.28
CA ILE A 142 -37.68 10.82 -1.94
C ILE A 142 -36.91 9.71 -2.69
N GLY A 143 -37.39 8.47 -2.63
CA GLY A 143 -36.63 7.30 -3.08
C GLY A 143 -35.56 6.91 -2.05
N GLN A 144 -35.09 5.67 -2.10
CA GLN A 144 -34.02 5.20 -1.22
C GLN A 144 -32.68 5.75 -1.71
N GLN A 145 -32.45 7.04 -1.51
CA GLN A 145 -31.20 7.70 -1.84
C GLN A 145 -30.33 7.75 -0.58
N ILE A 146 -29.10 7.27 -0.72
CA ILE A 146 -28.13 7.23 0.38
C ILE A 146 -27.50 8.62 0.48
N VAL A 147 -27.68 9.27 1.63
CA VAL A 147 -27.17 10.61 1.91
C VAL A 147 -25.89 10.49 2.71
N PHE A 148 -24.83 11.17 2.28
CA PHE A 148 -23.57 11.21 3.00
C PHE A 148 -23.56 12.32 4.06
N ALA A 149 -22.69 12.19 5.07
CA ALA A 149 -22.52 13.22 6.09
C ALA A 149 -22.10 14.55 5.45
N GLY A 150 -22.90 15.60 5.67
CA GLY A 150 -22.67 16.95 5.12
C GLY A 150 -23.31 17.20 3.75
N GLU A 151 -23.88 16.19 3.09
CA GLU A 151 -24.65 16.39 1.86
C GLU A 151 -26.09 16.79 2.21
N GLN A 152 -26.56 17.92 1.68
CA GLN A 152 -27.92 18.38 1.88
C GLN A 152 -28.80 17.87 0.73
N LEU A 153 -29.78 17.03 1.04
CA LEU A 153 -30.80 16.63 0.08
C LEU A 153 -31.93 17.65 0.05
N ARG A 154 -32.27 18.11 -1.15
CA ARG A 154 -33.46 18.92 -1.39
C ARG A 154 -34.57 18.03 -1.93
N CYS A 155 -35.76 18.14 -1.34
CA CYS A 155 -36.93 17.44 -1.84
C CYS A 155 -37.30 17.98 -3.23
N SER A 156 -37.45 17.08 -4.21
CA SER A 156 -37.83 17.44 -5.59
C SER A 156 -39.25 18.01 -5.72
N HIS A 157 -40.13 17.81 -4.71
CA HIS A 157 -41.49 18.31 -4.73
C HIS A 157 -41.67 19.70 -4.11
N CYS A 158 -41.10 19.94 -2.92
CA CYS A 158 -41.29 21.20 -2.20
C CYS A 158 -40.02 22.05 -2.10
N GLY A 159 -38.85 21.53 -2.48
CA GLY A 159 -37.58 22.23 -2.42
C GLY A 159 -36.99 22.37 -1.01
N SER A 160 -37.63 21.83 0.03
CA SER A 160 -37.12 21.92 1.40
C SER A 160 -35.91 21.00 1.62
N GLU A 161 -35.02 21.42 2.52
CA GLU A 161 -33.88 20.63 2.95
C GLU A 161 -34.34 19.52 3.89
N VAL A 162 -33.99 18.30 3.53
CA VAL A 162 -34.37 17.10 4.27
C VAL A 162 -33.31 16.88 5.34
N GLN A 163 -33.68 17.09 6.60
CA GLN A 163 -32.83 16.67 7.71
C GLN A 163 -32.79 15.15 7.73
N THR A 164 -31.66 14.59 7.30
CA THR A 164 -31.32 13.22 7.71
C THR A 164 -31.17 13.27 9.23
N HIS A 165 -31.77 12.33 9.96
CA HIS A 165 -31.63 12.18 11.42
C HIS A 165 -30.19 11.83 11.86
N ALA A 166 -29.18 12.33 11.15
CA ALA A 166 -27.79 12.09 11.41
C ALA A 166 -27.64 12.71 12.78
N PRO A 167 -27.26 11.95 13.82
CA PRO A 167 -26.75 12.62 15.00
C PRO A 167 -25.69 13.54 14.43
N ALA A 168 -25.96 14.86 14.42
CA ALA A 168 -25.02 15.87 13.96
C ALA A 168 -23.70 15.44 14.58
N PRO A 169 -22.63 15.23 13.78
CA PRO A 169 -21.42 14.58 14.24
C PRO A 169 -21.14 15.23 15.57
N VAL A 170 -21.46 14.49 16.65
CA VAL A 170 -21.37 15.08 17.97
C VAL A 170 -19.91 15.37 17.96
N GLU A 171 -19.55 16.65 17.99
CA GLU A 171 -18.20 17.04 18.27
C GLU A 171 -17.94 16.23 19.52
N GLN A 172 -17.22 15.12 19.35
CA GLN A 172 -16.64 14.37 20.42
C GLN A 172 -15.57 15.35 20.84
N GLN A 173 -16.04 16.40 21.53
CA GLN A 173 -15.30 17.29 22.37
C GLN A 173 -14.60 16.27 23.21
N TRP A 174 -13.35 16.00 22.80
CA TRP A 174 -12.55 14.94 23.33
C TRP A 174 -12.50 15.27 24.81
N GLN A 175 -13.34 14.59 25.59
CA GLN A 175 -13.35 14.77 27.01
C GLN A 175 -12.06 14.07 27.39
N PRO A 176 -11.03 14.81 27.85
CA PRO A 176 -9.87 14.16 28.41
C PRO A 176 -10.39 13.10 29.38
N PRO A 177 -9.88 11.86 29.31
CA PRO A 177 -10.31 10.83 30.23
C PRO A 177 -10.31 11.43 31.64
N PRO A 178 -11.42 11.27 32.40
CA PRO A 178 -11.56 11.89 33.71
C PRO A 178 -10.28 11.64 34.48
N GLN A 179 -9.60 12.74 34.82
CA GLN A 179 -8.21 12.79 35.26
C GLN A 179 -7.79 11.46 35.88
N ALA A 180 -6.92 10.73 35.17
CA ALA A 180 -6.26 9.57 35.73
C ALA A 180 -5.85 9.94 37.15
N GLY A 181 -6.37 9.18 38.12
CA GLY A 181 -6.22 9.50 39.54
C GLY A 181 -4.77 9.81 39.89
N HIS A 182 -4.58 10.45 41.04
CA HIS A 182 -3.33 10.84 41.70
C HIS A 182 -2.08 9.93 41.53
N TRP A 183 -2.21 8.70 41.05
CA TRP A 183 -1.11 7.83 40.59
C TRP A 183 -0.41 8.30 39.30
N ALA A 184 -1.00 9.19 38.49
CA ALA A 184 -0.35 9.74 37.29
C ALA A 184 0.70 10.85 37.57
N GLN A 185 0.90 11.23 38.84
CA GLN A 185 1.93 12.19 39.26
C GLN A 185 3.28 11.55 39.63
N ALA A 186 3.59 10.36 39.12
CA ALA A 186 4.95 9.83 39.26
C ALA A 186 5.93 10.74 38.50
N PRO A 187 6.87 11.44 39.18
CA PRO A 187 7.87 12.26 38.51
C PRO A 187 8.85 11.34 37.78
N TRP A 188 8.80 11.32 36.45
CA TRP A 188 9.76 10.62 35.59
C TRP A 188 11.15 11.27 35.58
N SER A 189 11.46 12.13 36.57
CA SER A 189 12.79 12.67 36.81
C SER A 189 13.59 11.73 37.71
N GLN A 190 13.88 10.51 37.24
CA GLN A 190 15.10 9.84 37.67
C GLN A 190 16.14 9.97 36.55
N PRO A 191 17.30 10.61 36.81
CA PRO A 191 18.40 10.61 35.86
C PRO A 191 18.91 9.16 35.71
N GLY A 192 18.56 8.54 34.59
CA GLY A 192 19.15 7.27 34.20
C GLY A 192 20.66 7.42 33.99
N PRO A 193 21.45 6.35 34.25
CA PRO A 193 22.89 6.38 34.03
C PRO A 193 23.20 6.75 32.58
N ALA A 194 24.19 7.62 32.40
CA ALA A 194 24.61 8.17 31.13
C ALA A 194 24.74 7.08 30.05
N PRO A 195 24.15 7.27 28.85
CA PRO A 195 24.32 6.34 27.76
C PRO A 195 25.80 6.27 27.38
N GLY A 196 26.38 5.09 27.58
CA GLY A 196 27.68 4.73 27.07
C GLY A 196 27.77 5.03 25.58
N ASN A 197 28.89 5.63 25.21
CA ASN A 197 29.30 6.05 23.89
C ASN A 197 29.30 4.86 22.91
N TRP A 198 28.17 4.61 22.24
CA TRP A 198 28.11 3.72 21.09
C TRP A 198 28.59 4.48 19.87
N SER A 199 29.87 4.35 19.59
CA SER A 199 30.53 4.77 18.36
C SER A 199 29.75 4.24 17.16
N GLN A 200 28.97 5.09 16.49
CA GLN A 200 28.38 4.77 15.19
C GLN A 200 29.49 4.74 14.14
N PRO A 201 29.68 3.63 13.41
CA PRO A 201 30.54 3.63 12.24
C PRO A 201 29.86 4.39 11.09
N GLY A 202 30.40 5.57 10.80
CA GLY A 202 30.49 6.18 9.47
C GLY A 202 29.21 6.28 8.64
N GLN A 203 28.33 7.22 8.96
CA GLN A 203 27.47 7.82 7.93
C GLN A 203 28.27 8.92 7.21
N GLN A 204 28.76 8.60 6.02
CA GLN A 204 29.19 9.61 5.06
C GLN A 204 27.97 10.41 4.61
N GLN A 205 27.91 11.65 5.07
CA GLN A 205 26.94 12.65 4.64
C GLN A 205 27.26 13.03 3.19
N PRO A 206 26.38 12.77 2.20
CA PRO A 206 26.56 13.28 0.85
C PRO A 206 26.43 14.80 0.89
N GLY A 207 27.49 15.49 0.47
CA GLY A 207 27.56 16.96 0.43
C GLY A 207 26.49 17.57 -0.50
N PRO A 208 26.13 18.85 -0.29
CA PRO A 208 25.12 19.54 -1.09
C PRO A 208 25.59 19.68 -2.54
N GLY A 209 24.93 18.94 -3.44
CA GLY A 209 25.11 19.04 -4.88
C GLY A 209 24.63 20.39 -5.39
N ASN A 210 25.58 21.17 -5.93
CA ASN A 210 25.37 22.49 -6.50
C ASN A 210 24.70 22.35 -7.88
N TRP A 211 23.37 22.39 -7.94
CA TRP A 211 22.62 22.37 -9.20
C TRP A 211 22.63 23.76 -9.84
N ARG A 212 23.30 23.89 -10.99
CA ARG A 212 23.28 25.08 -11.85
C ARG A 212 22.34 24.81 -13.03
N PRO A 213 21.30 25.61 -13.28
CA PRO A 213 20.45 25.45 -14.46
C PRO A 213 21.23 25.85 -15.74
N PRO A 214 20.97 25.19 -16.87
CA PRO A 214 21.54 25.58 -18.16
C PRO A 214 20.96 26.93 -18.60
N GLY A 215 21.85 27.81 -19.05
CA GLY A 215 21.52 29.14 -19.57
C GLY A 215 20.73 29.07 -20.88
N THR A 216 19.82 30.02 -21.00
CA THR A 216 19.06 30.41 -22.20
C THR A 216 19.95 30.99 -23.29
#